data_AF-A0A1E7FK59-F1
#
_entry.id   AF-A0A1E7FK59-F1
#
_cell.length_a   1.000
_cell.length_b   1.000
_cell.length_c   1.000
_cell.angle_alpha   90.00
_cell.angle_beta   90.00
_cell.angle_gamma   90.00
#
_symmetry.space_group_name_H-M   'P 1'
#
loop_
_entity.id
_entity.type
_entity.pdbx_description
1 polymer ?
#
loop_
_entity_poly.entity_id
_entity_poly.type
_entity_poly.pdbx_seq_one_letter_code
_entity_poly.pdbx_strand_id
1 'polypeptide(L)'
;MSSKQAICAGTGQLKSNNSFTNTIINIVTLLLSQRVLILVASLSSSSLCRQSGKVLIRQIQQHPSNVTFALEILSQIDTDINNNNNDKITPKDRKQEVDKLNNVAVEVLRVCEKANKLNLALELYKKYPSETARITMISVLGRCNQLTKAIELLEDDDDDRIIGGPPSTASYNAAIAACGKLKDWELALDIYHNKIPKDRISSLTTNALLTILSKCRKGDHSLLIFENMNNNTRTRDTTDGADSVTYTLVISSLVRSNMVFEASQILEDIENRRRQHYCSRKSIESMYELVLSAYSQQSDWSSVERLGKMRDRKNVSNGGDEDEDEDDSSDDHMYQFQQWEGLTKVDKGKESYWIIGTYQSDNNIVDKDNDDTNKNKLNITVGTRPHRNPARNGIQIVFFENIFDEDTKTWKQNKLGYLLMKNNSYDRTSSMLGMFLTQTERGRGISKICLSIWILLCLDASLLPVTGIINKPLLALILQYTFGFVSPSKNKNHNGVLVELSQDLQDKTCVVLYSSSKKSLEGAFSPSDRVHQNIKVISQQPPAVRGRIVRIGSKLKPSSELKKLRDTCEEILSIEEKYCWKCNLSYEEIQRIFLGKTLE
;
A
#
# COMPACT_ATOMS: atom_id res chain seq x y z
N MET A 1 -32.09 -68.55 -21.98
CA MET A 1 -32.56 -67.77 -23.14
C MET A 1 -31.67 -66.54 -23.26
N SER A 2 -31.04 -66.38 -24.43
CA SER A 2 -30.09 -65.35 -24.94
C SER A 2 -30.07 -63.98 -24.21
N SER A 3 -28.97 -63.44 -23.68
CA SER A 3 -27.64 -63.05 -24.23
C SER A 3 -27.55 -61.67 -24.90
N LYS A 4 -26.88 -60.73 -24.18
CA LYS A 4 -25.85 -59.75 -24.60
C LYS A 4 -26.11 -58.64 -25.65
N GLN A 5 -25.31 -57.57 -25.48
CA GLN A 5 -24.83 -56.52 -26.43
C GLN A 5 -25.72 -55.28 -26.62
N ALA A 6 -25.25 -54.08 -26.24
CA ALA A 6 -24.23 -53.21 -26.87
C ALA A 6 -24.81 -52.37 -28.02
N ILE A 7 -24.79 -51.03 -27.87
CA ILE A 7 -25.00 -50.09 -28.98
C ILE A 7 -23.89 -49.04 -28.91
N CYS A 8 -22.98 -49.16 -29.87
CA CYS A 8 -22.04 -48.12 -30.31
C CYS A 8 -22.66 -47.33 -31.48
N ALA A 9 -22.23 -46.07 -31.57
CA ALA A 9 -21.99 -45.28 -32.79
C ALA A 9 -23.16 -44.75 -33.64
N GLY A 10 -23.06 -43.47 -34.01
CA GLY A 10 -23.86 -42.84 -35.05
C GLY A 10 -23.85 -41.32 -35.04
N THR A 11 -22.72 -40.70 -35.41
CA THR A 11 -22.59 -39.28 -35.74
C THR A 11 -23.42 -38.90 -36.98
N GLY A 12 -24.15 -37.78 -36.92
CA GLY A 12 -24.80 -37.16 -38.08
C GLY A 12 -24.99 -35.65 -37.87
N GLN A 13 -24.31 -34.85 -38.69
CA GLN A 13 -24.29 -33.38 -38.71
C GLN A 13 -25.68 -32.75 -38.88
N LEU A 14 -25.98 -31.66 -38.16
CA LEU A 14 -27.01 -30.69 -38.54
C LEU A 14 -26.51 -29.25 -38.37
N LYS A 15 -26.65 -28.50 -39.46
CA LYS A 15 -26.19 -27.14 -39.71
C LYS A 15 -27.02 -26.09 -38.95
N SER A 16 -26.33 -25.03 -38.52
CA SER A 16 -26.77 -23.63 -38.34
C SER A 16 -28.21 -23.34 -37.88
N ASN A 17 -28.38 -23.00 -36.60
CA ASN A 17 -29.54 -22.26 -36.09
C ASN A 17 -29.07 -20.96 -35.39
N ASN A 18 -28.56 -20.00 -36.17
CA ASN A 18 -28.14 -18.67 -35.69
C ASN A 18 -29.32 -17.67 -35.53
N SER A 19 -30.56 -18.02 -35.91
CA SER A 19 -31.72 -17.14 -35.70
C SER A 19 -32.32 -17.29 -34.30
N PHE A 20 -32.27 -18.48 -33.71
CA PHE A 20 -32.88 -18.76 -32.41
C PHE A 20 -32.10 -18.13 -31.26
N THR A 21 -30.76 -18.14 -31.34
CA THR A 21 -29.88 -17.53 -30.34
C THR A 21 -29.97 -16.01 -30.33
N ASN A 22 -30.04 -15.36 -31.50
CA ASN A 22 -30.19 -13.91 -31.60
C ASN A 22 -31.57 -13.42 -31.10
N THR A 23 -32.61 -14.23 -31.30
CA THR A 23 -33.96 -13.89 -30.79
C THR A 23 -34.01 -13.99 -29.27
N ILE A 24 -33.36 -15.01 -28.68
CA ILE A 24 -33.26 -15.15 -27.21
C ILE A 24 -32.40 -14.03 -26.62
N ILE A 25 -31.29 -13.65 -27.25
CA ILE A 25 -30.44 -12.54 -26.80
C ILE A 25 -31.22 -11.22 -26.82
N ASN A 26 -31.99 -10.96 -27.89
CA ASN A 26 -32.83 -9.75 -28.00
C ASN A 26 -33.97 -9.74 -26.98
N ILE A 27 -34.61 -10.88 -26.71
CA ILE A 27 -35.66 -10.97 -25.68
C ILE A 27 -35.07 -10.79 -24.28
N VAL A 28 -33.88 -11.34 -24.00
CA VAL A 28 -33.20 -11.17 -22.71
C VAL A 28 -32.73 -9.72 -22.53
N THR A 29 -32.25 -9.05 -23.58
CA THR A 29 -31.91 -7.61 -23.50
C THR A 29 -33.14 -6.73 -23.34
N LEU A 30 -34.26 -7.05 -23.99
CA LEU A 30 -35.53 -6.32 -23.83
C LEU A 30 -36.12 -6.51 -22.41
N LEU A 31 -36.01 -7.73 -21.85
CA LEU A 31 -36.43 -8.05 -20.49
C LEU A 31 -35.52 -7.41 -19.44
N LEU A 32 -34.22 -7.28 -19.71
CA LEU A 32 -33.30 -6.55 -18.86
C LEU A 32 -33.58 -5.04 -18.90
N SER A 33 -33.90 -4.45 -20.06
CA SER A 33 -34.27 -3.03 -20.16
C SER A 33 -35.62 -2.73 -19.53
N GLN A 34 -36.61 -3.61 -19.66
CA GLN A 34 -37.91 -3.47 -18.97
C GLN A 34 -37.79 -3.65 -17.46
N ARG A 35 -36.94 -4.56 -16.97
CA ARG A 35 -36.68 -4.69 -15.53
C ARG A 35 -35.96 -3.48 -14.95
N VAL A 36 -35.06 -2.83 -15.72
CA VAL A 36 -34.42 -1.57 -15.32
C VAL A 36 -35.45 -0.42 -15.30
N LEU A 37 -36.34 -0.33 -16.29
CA LEU A 37 -37.41 0.68 -16.29
C LEU A 37 -38.43 0.48 -15.16
N ILE A 38 -38.76 -0.78 -14.83
CA ILE A 38 -39.68 -1.11 -13.73
C ILE A 38 -39.01 -0.89 -12.36
N LEU A 39 -37.69 -1.07 -12.23
CA LEU A 39 -36.94 -0.70 -11.02
C LEU A 39 -36.84 0.83 -10.83
N VAL A 40 -36.77 1.59 -11.93
CA VAL A 40 -36.80 3.06 -11.88
C VAL A 40 -38.23 3.58 -11.60
N ALA A 41 -39.27 2.91 -12.10
CA ALA A 41 -40.67 3.32 -11.88
C ALA A 41 -41.29 2.86 -10.56
N SER A 42 -40.76 1.82 -9.90
CA SER A 42 -41.25 1.30 -8.60
C SER A 42 -40.64 1.98 -7.37
N LEU A 43 -39.76 2.96 -7.57
CA LEU A 43 -39.32 3.93 -6.55
C LEU A 43 -40.22 5.17 -6.53
N SER A 44 -41.50 5.02 -6.89
CA SER A 44 -42.51 6.07 -6.81
C SER A 44 -42.74 6.54 -5.36
N SER A 45 -42.10 7.66 -5.04
CA SER A 45 -42.66 8.85 -4.37
C SER A 45 -43.18 8.77 -2.93
N SER A 46 -43.03 7.67 -2.19
CA SER A 46 -43.56 7.59 -0.81
C SER A 46 -42.66 6.94 0.25
N SER A 47 -41.45 6.47 -0.08
CA SER A 47 -40.63 5.67 0.85
C SER A 47 -39.27 6.27 1.26
N LEU A 48 -38.70 7.23 0.52
CA LEU A 48 -37.43 7.86 0.91
C LEU A 48 -37.58 8.84 2.08
N CYS A 49 -38.74 9.48 2.22
CA CYS A 49 -39.00 10.49 3.26
C CYS A 49 -38.90 9.92 4.69
N ARG A 50 -39.30 8.65 4.90
CA ARG A 50 -39.19 7.93 6.19
C ARG A 50 -37.79 7.41 6.51
N GLN A 51 -36.87 7.45 5.56
CA GLN A 51 -35.51 6.95 5.78
C GLN A 51 -34.68 7.95 6.60
N SER A 52 -33.89 7.42 7.53
CA SER A 52 -32.91 8.23 8.26
C SER A 52 -31.91 8.86 7.28
N GLY A 53 -31.48 10.10 7.54
CA GLY A 53 -30.45 10.77 6.72
C GLY A 53 -29.18 9.91 6.53
N LYS A 54 -28.85 9.05 7.49
CA LYS A 54 -27.72 8.10 7.39
C LYS A 54 -27.91 7.03 6.29
N VAL A 55 -29.14 6.61 6.02
CA VAL A 55 -29.45 5.61 4.98
C VAL A 55 -29.34 6.26 3.60
N LEU A 56 -29.88 7.47 3.45
CA LEU A 56 -29.80 8.25 2.22
C LEU A 56 -28.34 8.57 1.85
N ILE A 57 -27.53 8.99 2.83
CA ILE A 57 -26.10 9.22 2.64
C ILE A 57 -25.38 7.93 2.17
N ARG A 58 -25.70 6.77 2.76
CA ARG A 58 -25.11 5.49 2.34
C ARG A 58 -25.49 5.11 0.91
N GLN A 59 -26.72 5.37 0.48
CA GLN A 59 -27.17 5.12 -0.90
C GLN A 59 -26.43 6.03 -1.89
N ILE A 60 -26.24 7.31 -1.54
CA ILE A 60 -25.46 8.25 -2.36
C ILE A 60 -23.98 7.78 -2.44
N GLN A 61 -23.40 7.32 -1.34
CA GLN A 61 -22.02 6.82 -1.28
C GLN A 61 -21.78 5.56 -2.14
N GLN A 62 -22.80 4.71 -2.33
CA GLN A 62 -22.73 3.54 -3.21
C GLN A 62 -22.63 3.92 -4.70
N HIS A 63 -23.04 5.13 -5.06
CA HIS A 63 -23.00 5.65 -6.43
C HIS A 63 -22.22 6.97 -6.52
N PRO A 64 -20.90 6.94 -6.32
CA PRO A 64 -20.07 8.13 -6.09
C PRO A 64 -19.94 9.11 -7.28
N SER A 65 -20.40 8.72 -8.47
CA SER A 65 -20.34 9.55 -9.70
C SER A 65 -21.72 9.88 -10.26
N ASN A 66 -22.81 9.42 -9.65
CA ASN A 66 -24.17 9.61 -10.15
C ASN A 66 -24.79 10.88 -9.56
N VAL A 67 -24.49 12.02 -10.19
CA VAL A 67 -24.96 13.35 -9.75
C VAL A 67 -26.48 13.48 -9.84
N THR A 68 -27.10 12.92 -10.88
CA THR A 68 -28.55 13.01 -11.10
C THR A 68 -29.34 12.31 -10.00
N PHE A 69 -28.89 11.13 -9.59
CA PHE A 69 -29.50 10.39 -8.48
C PHE A 69 -29.38 11.14 -7.14
N ALA A 70 -28.21 11.73 -6.88
CA ALA A 70 -27.97 12.50 -5.66
C ALA A 70 -28.83 13.79 -5.59
N LEU A 71 -28.98 14.49 -6.73
CA LEU A 71 -29.85 15.67 -6.84
C LEU A 71 -31.33 15.34 -6.66
N GLU A 72 -31.78 14.21 -7.19
CA GLU A 72 -33.18 13.77 -7.07
C GLU A 72 -33.54 13.52 -5.60
N ILE A 73 -32.66 12.84 -4.85
CA ILE A 73 -32.82 12.64 -3.41
C ILE A 73 -32.87 13.98 -2.68
N LEU A 74 -31.97 14.92 -3.00
CA LEU A 74 -31.94 16.23 -2.35
C LEU A 74 -33.22 17.04 -2.63
N SER A 75 -33.69 17.03 -3.88
CA SER A 75 -34.92 17.73 -4.29
C SER A 75 -36.16 17.17 -3.59
N GLN A 76 -36.25 15.85 -3.40
CA GLN A 76 -37.37 15.23 -2.71
C GLN A 76 -37.43 15.65 -1.24
N ILE A 77 -36.28 15.68 -0.55
CA ILE A 77 -36.20 16.13 0.85
C ILE A 77 -36.59 17.61 0.96
N ASP A 78 -36.12 18.45 0.04
CA ASP A 78 -36.44 19.89 0.00
C ASP A 78 -37.95 20.13 -0.22
N THR A 79 -38.59 19.37 -1.11
CA THR A 79 -40.04 19.48 -1.33
C THR A 79 -40.84 19.02 -0.11
N ASP A 80 -40.40 17.97 0.57
CA ASP A 80 -41.09 17.42 1.74
C ASP A 80 -41.05 18.39 2.93
N ILE A 81 -39.89 19.02 3.18
CA ILE A 81 -39.75 20.05 4.22
C ILE A 81 -40.66 21.26 3.93
N ASN A 82 -40.75 21.68 2.67
CA ASN A 82 -41.60 22.81 2.27
C ASN A 82 -43.10 22.48 2.38
N ASN A 83 -43.52 21.25 2.09
CA ASN A 83 -44.91 20.80 2.23
C ASN A 83 -45.34 20.66 3.70
N ASN A 84 -44.43 20.21 4.57
CA ASN A 84 -44.63 20.04 6.01
C ASN A 84 -44.74 21.38 6.78
N ASN A 85 -44.36 22.51 6.19
CA ASN A 85 -44.46 23.83 6.82
C ASN A 85 -45.91 24.28 7.11
N ASN A 86 -46.92 23.61 6.54
CA ASN A 86 -48.34 23.93 6.72
C ASN A 86 -48.98 23.27 7.96
N ASP A 87 -48.32 22.30 8.60
CA ASP A 87 -48.80 21.61 9.81
C ASP A 87 -47.99 21.99 11.06
N LYS A 88 -48.63 21.94 12.24
CA LYS A 88 -48.08 22.34 13.56
C LYS A 88 -46.92 21.43 14.01
N ILE A 89 -45.75 21.58 13.39
CA ILE A 89 -44.50 20.87 13.75
C ILE A 89 -43.78 21.58 14.89
N THR A 90 -43.25 20.83 15.85
CA THR A 90 -42.50 21.42 16.97
C THR A 90 -41.16 22.02 16.49
N PRO A 91 -40.64 23.09 17.12
CA PRO A 91 -39.38 23.72 16.71
C PRO A 91 -38.17 22.77 16.71
N LYS A 92 -38.20 21.69 17.51
CA LYS A 92 -37.13 20.68 17.58
C LYS A 92 -37.12 19.78 16.34
N ASP A 93 -38.30 19.34 15.89
CA ASP A 93 -38.42 18.46 14.71
C ASP A 93 -38.02 19.20 13.44
N ARG A 94 -38.39 20.48 13.33
CA ARG A 94 -37.98 21.36 12.21
C ARG A 94 -36.46 21.52 12.12
N LYS A 95 -35.77 21.71 13.24
CA LYS A 95 -34.29 21.78 13.27
C LYS A 95 -33.67 20.48 12.77
N GLN A 96 -34.21 19.34 13.19
CA GLN A 96 -33.72 18.02 12.80
C GLN A 96 -33.90 17.74 11.31
N GLU A 97 -34.99 18.22 10.70
CA GLU A 97 -35.22 18.12 9.25
C GLU A 97 -34.26 19.01 8.44
N VAL A 98 -34.01 20.25 8.90
CA VAL A 98 -33.03 21.16 8.27
C VAL A 98 -31.60 20.60 8.39
N ASP A 99 -31.24 20.02 9.53
CA ASP A 99 -29.94 19.34 9.70
C ASP A 99 -29.82 18.11 8.79
N LYS A 100 -30.91 17.35 8.58
CA LYS A 100 -30.95 16.24 7.63
C LYS A 100 -30.71 16.73 6.20
N LEU A 101 -31.38 17.81 5.79
CA LEU A 101 -31.20 18.43 4.48
C LEU A 101 -29.76 18.90 4.25
N ASN A 102 -29.18 19.64 5.21
CA ASN A 102 -27.80 20.13 5.13
C ASN A 102 -26.78 18.99 5.01
N ASN A 103 -26.96 17.91 5.78
CA ASN A 103 -26.07 16.74 5.70
C ASN A 103 -26.13 16.02 4.36
N VAL A 104 -27.33 15.92 3.76
CA VAL A 104 -27.49 15.34 2.41
C VAL A 104 -26.88 16.27 1.37
N ALA A 105 -27.11 17.58 1.44
CA ALA A 105 -26.52 18.57 0.54
C ALA A 105 -24.99 18.50 0.52
N VAL A 106 -24.35 18.37 1.70
CA VAL A 106 -22.89 18.16 1.81
C VAL A 106 -22.43 16.89 1.09
N GLU A 107 -23.19 15.80 1.16
CA GLU A 107 -22.83 14.57 0.43
C GLU A 107 -23.03 14.74 -1.08
N VAL A 108 -24.07 15.45 -1.53
CA VAL A 108 -24.24 15.79 -2.95
C VAL A 108 -23.09 16.65 -3.46
N LEU A 109 -22.59 17.61 -2.66
CA LEU A 109 -21.39 18.39 -2.99
C LEU A 109 -20.16 17.49 -3.18
N ARG A 110 -19.98 16.44 -2.36
CA ARG A 110 -18.90 15.45 -2.54
C ARG A 110 -19.07 14.59 -3.79
N VAL A 111 -20.30 14.28 -4.21
CA VAL A 111 -20.55 13.60 -5.48
C VAL A 111 -20.22 14.54 -6.66
N CYS A 112 -20.58 15.82 -6.55
CA CYS A 112 -20.21 16.84 -7.55
C CYS A 112 -18.69 17.02 -7.65
N GLU A 113 -17.98 16.91 -6.52
CA GLU A 113 -16.52 16.90 -6.45
C GLU A 113 -15.92 15.74 -7.27
N LYS A 114 -16.46 14.52 -7.10
CA LYS A 114 -15.98 13.33 -7.85
C LYS A 114 -16.34 13.37 -9.33
N ALA A 115 -17.49 13.94 -9.67
CA ALA A 115 -17.95 14.09 -11.05
C ALA A 115 -17.39 15.32 -11.78
N ASN A 116 -16.56 16.13 -11.11
CA ASN A 116 -15.97 17.37 -11.63
C ASN A 116 -17.01 18.36 -12.19
N LYS A 117 -18.14 18.54 -11.50
CA LYS A 117 -19.24 19.45 -11.89
C LYS A 117 -19.26 20.70 -11.01
N LEU A 118 -18.32 21.62 -11.25
CA LEU A 118 -18.12 22.80 -10.40
C LEU A 118 -19.31 23.77 -10.39
N ASN A 119 -19.89 24.09 -11.55
CA ASN A 119 -20.99 25.08 -11.64
C ASN A 119 -22.20 24.64 -10.82
N LEU A 120 -22.55 23.36 -10.92
CA LEU A 120 -23.63 22.76 -10.14
C LEU A 120 -23.32 22.78 -8.64
N ALA A 121 -22.08 22.49 -8.24
CA ALA A 121 -21.68 22.56 -6.83
C ALA A 121 -21.82 23.99 -6.26
N LEU A 122 -21.47 25.02 -7.03
CA LEU A 122 -21.64 26.41 -6.64
C LEU A 122 -23.13 26.80 -6.51
N GLU A 123 -23.98 26.36 -7.43
CA GLU A 123 -25.43 26.57 -7.36
C GLU A 123 -26.04 25.89 -6.12
N LEU A 124 -25.62 24.65 -5.83
CA LEU A 124 -26.06 23.92 -4.65
C LEU A 124 -25.61 24.57 -3.35
N TYR A 125 -24.36 25.05 -3.30
CA TYR A 125 -23.85 25.77 -2.13
C TYR A 125 -24.63 27.06 -1.87
N LYS A 126 -24.94 27.83 -2.91
CA LYS A 126 -25.80 29.02 -2.81
C LYS A 126 -27.20 28.70 -2.32
N LYS A 127 -27.75 27.54 -2.70
CA LYS A 127 -29.10 27.11 -2.30
C LYS A 127 -29.16 26.60 -0.86
N TYR A 128 -28.12 25.92 -0.38
CA TYR A 128 -28.06 25.34 0.97
C TYR A 128 -26.77 25.74 1.71
N PRO A 129 -26.62 27.01 2.09
CA PRO A 129 -25.42 27.49 2.78
C PRO A 129 -25.39 26.99 4.23
N SER A 130 -24.30 26.33 4.58
CA SER A 130 -23.96 25.93 5.95
C SER A 130 -22.45 25.90 6.12
N GLU A 131 -21.96 25.95 7.37
CA GLU A 131 -20.50 25.89 7.63
C GLU A 131 -19.88 24.58 7.11
N THR A 132 -20.58 23.45 7.25
CA THR A 132 -20.12 22.16 6.72
C THR A 132 -20.14 22.13 5.18
N ALA A 133 -21.11 22.80 4.56
CA ALA A 133 -21.13 23.00 3.11
C ALA A 133 -19.98 23.92 2.64
N ARG A 134 -19.62 24.97 3.40
CA ARG A 134 -18.49 25.88 3.10
C ARG A 134 -17.17 25.11 3.08
N ILE A 135 -16.87 24.34 4.14
CA ILE A 135 -15.68 23.48 4.23
C ILE A 135 -15.59 22.50 3.04
N THR A 136 -16.73 21.89 2.68
CA THR A 136 -16.81 20.95 1.57
C THR A 136 -16.62 21.66 0.23
N MET A 137 -17.21 22.83 0.04
CA MET A 137 -17.09 23.64 -1.17
C MET A 137 -15.64 24.12 -1.39
N ILE A 138 -14.96 24.58 -0.34
CA ILE A 138 -13.52 24.92 -0.37
C ILE A 138 -12.70 23.69 -0.85
N SER A 139 -13.03 22.50 -0.35
CA SER A 139 -12.37 21.25 -0.77
C SER A 139 -12.63 20.93 -2.25
N VAL A 140 -13.87 21.14 -2.73
CA VAL A 140 -14.27 20.97 -4.14
C VAL A 140 -13.50 21.93 -5.03
N LEU A 141 -13.49 23.22 -4.68
CA LEU A 141 -12.77 24.27 -5.41
C LEU A 141 -11.27 23.97 -5.48
N GLY A 142 -10.69 23.48 -4.39
CA GLY A 142 -9.30 23.03 -4.35
C GLY A 142 -9.00 21.87 -5.32
N ARG A 143 -9.94 20.94 -5.53
CA ARG A 143 -9.78 19.86 -6.53
C ARG A 143 -10.00 20.36 -7.96
N CYS A 144 -10.89 21.32 -8.16
CA CYS A 144 -11.16 21.94 -9.47
C CYS A 144 -10.14 23.02 -9.85
N ASN A 145 -9.06 23.19 -9.10
CA ASN A 145 -8.00 24.19 -9.33
C ASN A 145 -8.51 25.65 -9.34
N GLN A 146 -9.44 25.97 -8.44
CA GLN A 146 -10.05 27.30 -8.30
C GLN A 146 -9.80 27.86 -6.89
N LEU A 147 -8.52 28.04 -6.53
CA LEU A 147 -8.12 28.49 -5.19
C LEU A 147 -8.58 29.92 -4.88
N THR A 148 -8.61 30.81 -5.86
CA THR A 148 -9.08 32.20 -5.69
C THR A 148 -10.51 32.24 -5.16
N LYS A 149 -11.42 31.48 -5.80
CA LYS A 149 -12.80 31.32 -5.35
C LYS A 149 -12.91 30.65 -3.98
N ALA A 150 -11.98 29.75 -3.64
CA ALA A 150 -11.98 29.13 -2.32
C ALA A 150 -11.64 30.13 -1.21
N ILE A 151 -10.85 31.15 -1.53
CA ILE A 151 -10.49 32.25 -0.63
C ILE A 151 -11.61 33.29 -0.54
N GLU A 152 -12.28 33.60 -1.65
CA GLU A 152 -13.49 34.44 -1.64
C GLU A 152 -14.51 33.89 -0.62
N LEU A 153 -14.69 32.55 -0.55
CA LEU A 153 -15.56 31.91 0.43
C LEU A 153 -15.09 32.00 1.90
N LEU A 154 -13.84 32.42 2.15
CA LEU A 154 -13.32 32.74 3.48
C LEU A 154 -13.44 34.24 3.82
N GLU A 155 -13.63 35.10 2.81
CA GLU A 155 -13.73 36.56 2.97
C GLU A 155 -15.19 37.05 3.00
N ASP A 156 -16.14 36.22 2.56
CA ASP A 156 -17.59 36.46 2.66
C ASP A 156 -18.05 36.39 4.15
N ASP A 157 -17.66 37.40 4.94
CA ASP A 157 -18.04 37.60 6.33
C ASP A 157 -19.39 38.33 6.50
N ASP A 158 -19.90 38.97 5.43
CA ASP A 158 -21.04 39.92 5.49
C ASP A 158 -22.42 39.36 5.05
N ASP A 159 -22.52 38.09 4.62
CA ASP A 159 -23.81 37.54 4.21
C ASP A 159 -24.57 36.94 5.40
N ASP A 160 -25.47 37.73 5.99
CA ASP A 160 -26.47 37.36 7.03
C ASP A 160 -27.28 36.09 6.70
N ARG A 161 -27.17 35.57 5.46
CA ARG A 161 -27.85 34.39 4.94
C ARG A 161 -27.17 33.06 5.28
N ILE A 162 -25.92 33.05 5.76
CA ILE A 162 -25.24 31.79 6.07
C ILE A 162 -25.65 31.33 7.48
N ILE A 163 -26.45 30.26 7.53
CA ILE A 163 -26.75 29.50 8.75
C ILE A 163 -25.44 28.84 9.21
N GLY A 164 -24.58 29.61 9.89
CA GLY A 164 -23.22 29.17 10.25
C GLY A 164 -22.26 30.25 10.73
N GLY A 165 -22.51 31.54 10.44
CA GLY A 165 -21.66 32.64 10.88
C GLY A 165 -20.27 32.69 10.20
N PRO A 166 -19.29 33.39 10.80
CA PRO A 166 -17.97 33.61 10.21
C PRO A 166 -17.19 32.30 10.06
N PRO A 167 -16.22 32.19 9.12
CA PRO A 167 -15.49 30.96 8.84
C PRO A 167 -14.81 30.37 10.07
N SER A 168 -15.09 29.10 10.39
CA SER A 168 -14.45 28.42 11.51
C SER A 168 -12.99 28.08 11.20
N THR A 169 -12.21 27.72 12.24
CA THR A 169 -10.85 27.16 12.08
C THR A 169 -10.81 25.99 11.09
N ALA A 170 -11.89 25.20 11.00
CA ALA A 170 -11.97 24.09 10.04
C ALA A 170 -12.05 24.56 8.58
N SER A 171 -12.72 25.69 8.30
CA SER A 171 -12.78 26.30 6.97
C SER A 171 -11.39 26.78 6.51
N TYR A 172 -10.65 27.46 7.39
CA TYR A 172 -9.26 27.85 7.12
C TYR A 172 -8.35 26.64 6.89
N ASN A 173 -8.46 25.60 7.72
CA ASN A 173 -7.68 24.36 7.56
C ASN A 173 -7.96 23.67 6.22
N ALA A 174 -9.21 23.69 5.75
CA ALA A 174 -9.59 23.13 4.45
C ALA A 174 -8.98 23.93 3.30
N ALA A 175 -8.93 25.26 3.40
CA ALA A 175 -8.33 26.13 2.39
C ALA A 175 -6.80 25.96 2.33
N ILE A 176 -6.14 25.91 3.49
CA ILE A 176 -4.71 25.56 3.60
C ILE A 176 -4.47 24.19 2.94
N ALA A 177 -5.25 23.16 3.29
CA ALA A 177 -5.13 21.83 2.70
C ALA A 177 -5.35 21.81 1.17
N ALA A 178 -6.25 22.65 0.65
CA ALA A 178 -6.47 22.83 -0.79
C ALA A 178 -5.23 23.40 -1.48
N CYS A 179 -4.60 24.44 -0.91
CA CYS A 179 -3.33 24.99 -1.38
C CYS A 179 -2.23 23.90 -1.42
N GLY A 180 -2.22 23.00 -0.44
CA GLY A 180 -1.32 21.85 -0.37
C GLY A 180 -1.42 20.86 -1.53
N LYS A 181 -2.60 20.72 -2.17
CA LYS A 181 -2.77 19.87 -3.35
C LYS A 181 -2.12 20.48 -4.60
N LEU A 182 -2.16 21.81 -4.69
CA LEU A 182 -1.65 22.58 -5.81
C LEU A 182 -0.22 23.08 -5.60
N LYS A 183 0.36 22.78 -4.43
CA LYS A 183 1.72 23.18 -4.01
C LYS A 183 1.90 24.70 -3.96
N ASP A 184 0.81 25.43 -3.74
CA ASP A 184 0.83 26.89 -3.58
C ASP A 184 1.07 27.23 -2.11
N TRP A 185 2.34 27.23 -1.71
CA TRP A 185 2.74 27.48 -0.33
C TRP A 185 2.69 28.97 0.04
N GLU A 186 2.80 29.87 -0.94
CA GLU A 186 2.73 31.33 -0.74
C GLU A 186 1.33 31.72 -0.32
N LEU A 187 0.32 31.19 -1.02
CA LEU A 187 -1.08 31.40 -0.67
C LEU A 187 -1.44 30.79 0.69
N ALA A 188 -0.88 29.62 1.00
CA ALA A 188 -1.06 29.00 2.32
C ALA A 188 -0.47 29.86 3.46
N LEU A 189 0.66 30.52 3.23
CA LEU A 189 1.26 31.47 4.18
C LEU A 189 0.42 32.74 4.31
N ASP A 190 -0.10 33.28 3.21
CA ASP A 190 -0.97 34.45 3.22
C ASP A 190 -2.25 34.18 4.04
N ILE A 191 -2.89 33.02 3.83
CA ILE A 191 -4.05 32.59 4.62
C ILE A 191 -3.70 32.52 6.11
N TYR A 192 -2.54 31.97 6.47
CA TYR A 192 -2.13 31.77 7.86
C TYR A 192 -1.69 33.06 8.57
N HIS A 193 -1.07 34.00 7.87
CA HIS A 193 -0.57 35.23 8.48
C HIS A 193 -1.58 36.38 8.43
N ASN A 194 -2.32 36.50 7.32
CA ASN A 194 -3.10 37.71 7.02
C ASN A 194 -4.62 37.47 7.08
N LYS A 195 -5.11 36.27 6.75
CA LYS A 195 -6.56 36.01 6.67
C LYS A 195 -7.15 35.37 7.91
N ILE A 196 -6.45 34.40 8.53
CA ILE A 196 -6.97 33.76 9.74
C ILE A 196 -6.83 34.71 10.95
N PRO A 197 -7.90 34.92 11.73
CA PRO A 197 -7.81 35.64 13.00
C PRO A 197 -6.85 34.94 13.97
N LYS A 198 -5.98 35.71 14.65
CA LYS A 198 -4.93 35.15 15.54
C LYS A 198 -5.47 34.28 16.67
N ASP A 199 -6.68 34.56 17.13
CA ASP A 199 -7.43 33.80 18.14
C ASP A 199 -7.95 32.44 17.62
N ARG A 200 -7.99 32.24 16.30
CA ARG A 200 -8.47 31.01 15.64
C ARG A 200 -7.35 30.09 15.16
N ILE A 201 -6.09 30.50 15.27
CA ILE A 201 -4.93 29.68 14.92
C ILE A 201 -4.76 28.59 15.98
N SER A 202 -4.93 27.34 15.56
CA SER A 202 -4.74 26.16 16.40
C SER A 202 -3.47 25.40 16.04
N SER A 203 -3.01 24.49 16.90
CA SER A 203 -1.94 23.54 16.57
C SER A 203 -2.24 22.75 15.28
N LEU A 204 -3.50 22.39 15.06
CA LEU A 204 -3.97 21.72 13.84
C LEU A 204 -3.78 22.59 12.58
N THR A 205 -4.06 23.89 12.68
CA THR A 205 -3.86 24.86 11.59
C THR A 205 -2.38 24.99 11.23
N THR A 206 -1.53 25.10 12.25
CA THR A 206 -0.08 25.16 12.09
C THR A 206 0.46 23.86 11.47
N ASN A 207 -0.02 22.70 11.92
CA ASN A 207 0.35 21.40 11.35
C ASN A 207 -0.09 21.24 9.88
N ALA A 208 -1.25 21.77 9.51
CA ALA A 208 -1.71 21.79 8.13
C ALA A 208 -0.76 22.62 7.24
N LEU A 209 -0.33 23.80 7.70
CA LEU A 209 0.64 24.64 7.00
C LEU A 209 2.02 23.97 6.89
N LEU A 210 2.54 23.43 8.00
CA LEU A 210 3.84 22.74 8.03
C LEU A 210 3.88 21.54 7.07
N THR A 211 2.76 20.83 6.91
CA THR A 211 2.64 19.74 5.93
C THR A 211 2.87 20.24 4.50
N ILE A 212 2.38 21.44 4.16
CA ILE A 212 2.52 22.04 2.83
C ILE A 212 3.94 22.51 2.63
N LEU A 213 4.51 23.21 3.61
CA LEU A 213 5.90 23.68 3.56
C LEU A 213 6.86 22.50 3.41
N SER A 214 6.60 21.39 4.11
CA SER A 214 7.38 20.15 3.97
C SER A 214 7.29 19.55 2.55
N LYS A 215 6.09 19.53 1.95
CA LYS A 215 5.91 19.07 0.57
C LYS A 215 6.56 19.99 -0.46
N CYS A 216 6.60 21.29 -0.18
CA CYS A 216 7.16 22.32 -1.06
C CYS A 216 8.65 22.60 -0.83
N ARG A 217 9.29 21.89 0.12
CA ARG A 217 10.71 22.05 0.50
C ARG A 217 11.03 23.48 0.95
N LYS A 218 10.17 24.03 1.80
CA LYS A 218 10.30 25.37 2.38
C LYS A 218 10.68 25.28 3.86
N GLY A 219 11.90 24.79 4.10
CA GLY A 219 12.49 24.58 5.42
C GLY A 219 12.61 25.88 6.22
N ASP A 220 13.07 26.96 5.59
CA ASP A 220 13.27 28.26 6.26
C ASP A 220 11.97 28.81 6.86
N HIS A 221 10.88 28.81 6.08
CA HIS A 221 9.57 29.25 6.57
C HIS A 221 9.02 28.31 7.64
N SER A 222 9.27 27.00 7.50
CA SER A 222 8.88 26.01 8.51
C SER A 222 9.60 26.23 9.84
N LEU A 223 10.87 26.64 9.81
CA LEU A 223 11.65 26.96 10.99
C LEU A 223 11.14 28.25 11.66
N LEU A 224 10.89 29.30 10.87
CA LEU A 224 10.37 30.57 11.37
C LEU A 224 9.02 30.41 12.09
N ILE A 225 8.10 29.61 11.52
CA ILE A 225 6.80 29.33 12.15
C ILE A 225 6.98 28.56 13.45
N PHE A 226 7.89 27.58 13.47
CA PHE A 226 8.19 26.79 14.65
C PHE A 226 8.81 27.63 15.79
N GLU A 227 9.72 28.53 15.46
CA GLU A 227 10.31 29.48 16.42
C GLU A 227 9.25 30.44 16.98
N ASN A 228 8.38 30.98 16.12
CA ASN A 228 7.27 31.83 16.55
C ASN A 228 6.32 31.08 17.50
N MET A 229 6.04 29.81 17.24
CA MET A 229 5.23 28.96 18.11
C MET A 229 5.90 28.76 19.48
N ASN A 230 7.21 28.46 19.50
CA ASN A 230 7.97 28.25 20.74
C ASN A 230 8.24 29.53 21.54
N ASN A 231 8.28 30.69 20.89
CA ASN A 231 8.44 31.98 21.56
C ASN A 231 7.14 32.44 22.23
N ASN A 232 5.99 32.18 21.58
CA ASN A 232 4.68 32.52 22.14
C ASN A 232 4.30 31.63 23.35
N THR A 233 4.68 30.35 23.34
CA THR A 233 4.41 29.40 24.44
C THR A 233 5.19 29.71 25.71
N ARG A 234 6.32 30.42 25.61
CA ARG A 234 7.07 30.92 26.77
C ARG A 234 6.40 32.07 27.50
N THR A 235 5.35 32.67 26.91
CA THR A 235 4.69 33.87 27.44
C THR A 235 3.25 33.64 27.92
N ARG A 236 2.67 32.47 27.63
CA ARG A 236 1.29 32.12 27.98
C ARG A 236 1.22 30.70 28.54
N ASP A 237 0.63 30.54 29.73
CA ASP A 237 0.30 29.25 30.37
C ASP A 237 -0.86 28.52 29.65
N THR A 238 -0.88 28.53 28.32
CA THR A 238 -1.86 27.79 27.53
C THR A 238 -1.22 26.53 26.94
N THR A 239 -1.99 25.45 26.87
CA THR A 239 -1.62 24.13 26.36
C THR A 239 -1.28 24.08 24.85
N ASP A 240 -1.09 25.22 24.20
CA ASP A 240 -0.86 25.38 22.75
C ASP A 240 0.64 25.30 22.37
N GLY A 241 1.37 24.40 23.04
CA GLY A 241 2.76 24.06 22.70
C GLY A 241 2.89 23.32 21.36
N ALA A 242 4.10 23.32 20.79
CA ALA A 242 4.44 22.42 19.69
C ALA A 242 4.22 20.96 20.15
N ASP A 243 3.31 20.26 19.46
CA ASP A 243 2.99 18.87 19.75
C ASP A 243 3.98 17.91 19.04
N SER A 244 3.90 16.62 19.38
CA SER A 244 4.76 15.60 18.77
C SER A 244 4.66 15.58 17.23
N VAL A 245 3.52 15.97 16.68
CA VAL A 245 3.27 16.02 15.23
C VAL A 245 3.98 17.24 14.63
N THR A 246 3.94 18.39 15.28
CA THR A 246 4.62 19.63 14.89
C THR A 246 6.12 19.39 14.71
N TYR A 247 6.77 18.81 15.73
CA TYR A 247 8.20 18.46 15.66
C TYR A 247 8.52 17.53 14.49
N THR A 248 7.70 16.49 14.31
CA THR A 248 7.88 15.54 13.21
C THR A 248 7.78 16.24 11.85
N LEU A 249 6.79 17.12 11.66
CA LEU A 249 6.57 17.83 10.40
C LEU A 249 7.68 18.85 10.11
N VAL A 250 8.17 19.58 11.12
CA VAL A 250 9.27 20.53 10.99
C VAL A 250 10.56 19.81 10.60
N ILE A 251 10.94 18.76 11.33
CA ILE A 251 12.12 17.93 10.98
C ILE A 251 11.98 17.36 9.57
N SER A 252 10.78 16.89 9.21
CA SER A 252 10.51 16.42 7.85
C SER A 252 10.66 17.51 6.78
N SER A 253 10.26 18.75 7.09
CA SER A 253 10.40 19.91 6.20
C SER A 253 11.86 20.31 6.01
N LEU A 254 12.62 20.40 7.11
CA LEU A 254 14.04 20.75 7.12
C LEU A 254 14.88 19.73 6.35
N VAL A 255 14.68 18.44 6.62
CA VAL A 255 15.38 17.36 5.89
C VAL A 255 15.06 17.39 4.40
N ARG A 256 13.80 17.61 4.00
CA ARG A 256 13.42 17.73 2.58
C ARG A 256 13.98 18.98 1.90
N SER A 257 14.34 19.99 2.68
CA SER A 257 14.92 21.26 2.22
C SER A 257 16.44 21.28 2.32
N ASN A 258 17.08 20.14 2.65
CA ASN A 258 18.52 19.98 2.82
C ASN A 258 19.12 20.74 4.02
N MET A 259 18.28 21.16 4.98
CA MET A 259 18.65 21.84 6.23
C MET A 259 18.78 20.81 7.37
N VAL A 260 19.70 19.85 7.20
CA VAL A 260 19.81 18.70 8.11
C VAL A 260 20.45 19.08 9.44
N PHE A 261 21.26 20.14 9.45
CA PHE A 261 21.90 20.66 10.65
C PHE A 261 20.88 21.24 11.63
N GLU A 262 19.99 22.11 11.15
CA GLU A 262 18.89 22.70 11.91
C GLU A 262 17.95 21.61 12.44
N ALA A 263 17.66 20.59 11.61
CA ALA A 263 16.87 19.44 12.04
C ALA A 263 17.52 18.67 13.20
N SER A 264 18.85 18.52 13.17
CA SER A 264 19.58 17.86 14.26
C SER A 264 19.63 18.68 15.54
N GLN A 265 19.72 20.02 15.45
CA GLN A 265 19.65 20.89 16.61
C GLN A 265 18.29 20.81 17.31
N ILE A 266 17.20 20.78 16.53
CA ILE A 266 15.85 20.61 17.09
C ILE A 266 15.74 19.25 17.80
N LEU A 267 16.29 18.19 17.22
CA LEU A 267 16.28 16.85 17.82
C LEU A 267 17.10 16.79 19.12
N GLU A 268 18.27 17.43 19.15
CA GLU A 268 19.10 17.62 20.35
C GLU A 268 18.34 18.40 21.44
N ASP A 269 17.61 19.48 21.07
CA ASP A 269 16.81 20.27 22.01
C ASP A 269 15.63 19.47 22.60
N ILE A 270 14.92 18.68 21.78
CA ILE A 270 13.86 17.77 22.23
C ILE A 270 14.40 16.79 23.28
N GLU A 271 15.54 16.18 23.01
CA GLU A 271 16.12 15.19 23.92
C GLU A 271 16.66 15.78 25.21
N ASN A 272 17.19 17.00 25.16
CA ASN A 272 17.67 17.71 26.35
C ASN A 272 16.51 18.17 27.25
N ARG A 273 15.36 18.47 26.66
CA ARG A 273 14.14 18.90 27.37
C ARG A 273 13.10 17.80 27.58
N ARG A 274 13.47 16.52 27.41
CA ARG A 274 12.55 15.36 27.43
C ARG A 274 11.62 15.27 28.66
N ARG A 275 11.99 15.87 29.80
CA ARG A 275 11.15 15.92 31.02
C ARG A 275 9.97 16.90 30.93
N GLN A 276 9.90 17.75 29.90
CA GLN A 276 8.89 18.80 29.75
C GLN A 276 7.99 18.65 28.50
N HIS A 277 8.36 17.80 27.52
CA HIS A 277 7.62 17.68 26.25
C HIS A 277 6.87 16.36 26.10
N TYR A 278 5.62 16.44 25.62
CA TYR A 278 4.73 15.31 25.32
C TYR A 278 5.07 14.58 23.99
N CYS A 279 6.34 14.32 23.69
CA CYS A 279 6.73 13.56 22.49
C CYS A 279 6.78 12.05 22.79
N SER A 280 6.10 11.26 21.96
CA SER A 280 6.15 9.79 22.10
C SER A 280 7.54 9.26 21.71
N ARG A 281 8.01 8.19 22.37
CA ARG A 281 9.29 7.54 22.04
C ARG A 281 9.34 7.10 20.58
N LYS A 282 8.23 6.56 20.05
CA LYS A 282 8.10 6.13 18.64
C LYS A 282 8.26 7.30 17.67
N SER A 283 7.73 8.46 18.01
CA SER A 283 7.87 9.68 17.21
C SER A 283 9.31 10.17 17.20
N ILE A 284 10.00 10.14 18.34
CA ILE A 284 11.42 10.50 18.45
C ILE A 284 12.27 9.56 17.61
N GLU A 285 12.07 8.25 17.69
CA GLU A 285 12.80 7.28 16.87
C GLU A 285 12.59 7.54 15.37
N SER A 286 11.35 7.82 14.97
CA SER A 286 11.03 8.17 13.56
C SER A 286 11.76 9.45 13.11
N MET A 287 11.95 10.43 14.01
CA MET A 287 12.71 11.65 13.71
C MET A 287 14.21 11.36 13.60
N TYR A 288 14.78 10.49 14.45
CA TYR A 288 16.15 10.00 14.34
C TYR A 288 16.41 9.30 13.02
N GLU A 289 15.56 8.35 12.63
CA GLU A 289 15.69 7.64 11.36
C GLU A 289 15.73 8.62 10.18
N LEU A 290 14.89 9.64 10.21
CA LEU A 290 14.79 10.64 9.13
C LEU A 290 16.06 11.49 9.02
N VAL A 291 16.59 11.99 10.15
CA VAL A 291 17.79 12.84 10.18
C VAL A 291 19.06 12.02 9.89
N LEU A 292 19.21 10.83 10.47
CA LEU A 292 20.34 9.93 10.20
C LEU A 292 20.38 9.49 8.74
N SER A 293 19.21 9.17 8.15
CA SER A 293 19.12 8.85 6.72
C SER A 293 19.56 10.03 5.84
N ALA A 294 19.24 11.26 6.25
CA ALA A 294 19.61 12.46 5.52
C ALA A 294 21.12 12.73 5.59
N TYR A 295 21.74 12.67 6.77
CA TYR A 295 23.19 12.80 6.91
C TYR A 295 23.96 11.70 6.16
N SER A 296 23.45 10.47 6.17
CA SER A 296 24.02 9.38 5.38
C SER A 296 23.98 9.67 3.87
N GLN A 297 22.90 10.27 3.37
CA GLN A 297 22.83 10.70 1.96
C GLN A 297 23.81 11.84 1.63
N GLN A 298 24.11 12.70 2.60
CA GLN A 298 25.07 13.80 2.46
C GLN A 298 26.53 13.37 2.71
N SER A 299 26.77 12.11 3.10
CA SER A 299 28.10 11.59 3.48
C SER A 299 28.76 12.27 4.68
N ASP A 300 27.99 12.92 5.55
CA ASP A 300 28.48 13.48 6.83
C ASP A 300 28.42 12.42 7.93
N TRP A 301 29.43 11.53 7.92
CA TRP A 301 29.51 10.40 8.86
C TRP A 301 29.80 10.81 10.30
N SER A 302 30.47 11.94 10.51
CA SER A 302 30.75 12.47 11.85
C SER A 302 29.46 12.87 12.56
N SER A 303 28.51 13.48 11.84
CA SER A 303 27.19 13.80 12.39
C SER A 303 26.31 12.57 12.62
N VAL A 304 26.40 11.54 11.77
CA VAL A 304 25.72 10.25 11.98
C VAL A 304 26.22 9.59 13.27
N GLU A 305 27.54 9.52 13.48
CA GLU A 305 28.12 8.91 14.67
C GLU A 305 27.75 9.68 15.95
N ARG A 306 27.78 11.02 15.90
CA ARG A 306 27.38 11.90 17.02
C ARG A 306 25.93 11.63 17.44
N LEU A 307 24.99 11.67 16.48
CA LEU A 307 23.57 11.47 16.75
C LEU A 307 23.25 10.02 17.14
N GLY A 308 23.93 9.04 16.55
CA GLY A 308 23.81 7.63 16.93
C GLY A 308 24.22 7.39 18.39
N LYS A 309 25.37 7.92 18.81
CA LYS A 309 25.81 7.85 20.22
C LYS A 309 24.81 8.51 21.17
N MET A 310 24.16 9.60 20.76
CA MET A 310 23.18 10.30 21.58
C MET A 310 21.90 9.48 21.76
N ARG A 311 21.38 8.91 20.66
CA ARG A 311 20.26 7.96 20.65
C ARG A 311 20.53 6.77 21.58
N ASP A 312 21.74 6.20 21.51
CA ASP A 312 22.08 4.98 22.24
C ASP A 312 22.37 5.24 23.74
N ARG A 313 23.00 6.37 24.09
CA ARG A 313 23.34 6.74 25.49
C ARG A 313 22.14 6.81 26.42
N LYS A 314 20.97 7.24 25.93
CA LYS A 314 19.74 7.37 26.74
C LYS A 314 18.81 6.16 26.64
N ASN A 315 19.07 5.20 25.74
CA ASN A 315 18.40 3.90 25.74
C ASN A 315 18.90 3.00 26.89
N VAL A 316 20.15 3.18 27.32
CA VAL A 316 20.77 2.40 28.41
C VAL A 316 20.38 2.90 29.80
N SER A 317 19.99 4.17 29.95
CA SER A 317 19.72 4.79 31.27
C SER A 317 18.28 4.61 31.81
N ASN A 318 17.37 4.02 31.05
CA ASN A 318 15.93 3.95 31.38
C ASN A 318 15.35 2.51 31.38
N GLY A 319 16.18 1.49 31.63
CA GLY A 319 15.75 0.11 31.83
C GLY A 319 15.16 -0.17 33.22
N GLY A 320 14.40 0.77 33.79
CA GLY A 320 13.73 0.63 35.08
C GLY A 320 12.31 1.17 35.00
N ASP A 321 11.37 0.24 35.20
CA ASP A 321 9.97 0.40 35.59
C ASP A 321 8.91 0.67 34.48
N GLU A 322 8.08 -0.38 34.34
CA GLU A 322 6.65 -0.43 33.99
C GLU A 322 6.22 -0.19 32.53
N ASP A 323 6.05 -1.29 31.77
CA ASP A 323 4.73 -1.88 31.49
C ASP A 323 4.93 -3.25 30.77
N GLU A 324 4.52 -4.32 31.45
CA GLU A 324 4.44 -5.67 30.92
C GLU A 324 3.28 -5.77 29.91
N ASP A 325 3.59 -5.67 28.62
CA ASP A 325 2.81 -6.33 27.58
C ASP A 325 3.73 -7.34 26.88
N GLU A 326 3.43 -8.62 27.10
CA GLU A 326 4.16 -9.76 26.56
C GLU A 326 4.15 -9.82 25.02
N ASP A 327 5.29 -10.27 24.50
CA ASP A 327 5.49 -10.93 23.20
C ASP A 327 5.71 -10.05 21.95
N ASP A 328 6.84 -9.34 21.92
CA ASP A 328 7.67 -9.24 20.72
C ASP A 328 9.15 -9.09 21.16
N SER A 329 9.84 -10.21 21.37
CA SER A 329 11.29 -10.23 21.55
C SER A 329 11.98 -9.95 20.21
N SER A 330 11.86 -8.70 19.74
CA SER A 330 12.72 -8.15 18.71
C SER A 330 13.87 -7.42 19.40
N ASP A 331 14.87 -8.19 19.84
CA ASP A 331 16.16 -7.61 20.18
C ASP A 331 16.75 -6.94 18.94
N ASP A 332 17.02 -5.66 19.12
CA ASP A 332 17.44 -4.66 18.14
C ASP A 332 18.88 -4.95 17.68
N HIS A 333 19.06 -5.99 16.88
CA HIS A 333 20.33 -6.21 16.19
C HIS A 333 20.48 -5.15 15.09
N MET A 334 21.20 -4.09 15.46
CA MET A 334 21.71 -3.00 14.64
C MET A 334 22.34 -3.52 13.34
N TYR A 335 21.55 -3.59 12.26
CA TYR A 335 22.05 -3.90 10.94
C TYR A 335 22.98 -2.77 10.45
N GLN A 336 24.28 -3.04 10.37
CA GLN A 336 25.28 -2.10 9.86
C GLN A 336 25.51 -2.36 8.37
N PHE A 337 24.70 -1.76 7.49
CA PHE A 337 24.89 -1.86 6.03
C PHE A 337 26.03 -0.99 5.47
N GLN A 338 26.91 -0.50 6.34
CA GLN A 338 27.65 0.72 6.04
C GLN A 338 28.87 0.53 5.14
N GLN A 339 29.39 -0.68 4.95
CA GLN A 339 30.59 -0.93 4.15
C GLN A 339 30.54 -2.33 3.54
N TRP A 340 30.24 -2.44 2.24
CA TRP A 340 30.50 -3.65 1.43
C TRP A 340 31.56 -3.29 0.38
N GLU A 341 32.69 -2.79 0.86
CA GLU A 341 33.83 -2.46 0.02
C GLU A 341 34.36 -3.74 -0.66
N GLY A 342 34.80 -3.64 -1.92
CA GLY A 342 35.18 -4.80 -2.73
C GLY A 342 34.08 -5.38 -3.63
N LEU A 343 32.80 -5.16 -3.32
CA LEU A 343 31.71 -5.55 -4.22
C LEU A 343 31.39 -4.47 -5.25
N THR A 344 31.16 -4.91 -6.49
CA THR A 344 30.79 -4.00 -7.58
C THR A 344 29.38 -3.47 -7.34
N LYS A 345 29.29 -2.20 -6.95
CA LYS A 345 28.04 -1.47 -6.80
C LYS A 345 27.56 -0.97 -8.16
N VAL A 346 26.30 -1.29 -8.49
CA VAL A 346 25.61 -0.84 -9.70
C VAL A 346 24.60 0.23 -9.31
N ASP A 347 24.46 1.26 -10.17
CA ASP A 347 23.59 2.42 -9.99
C ASP A 347 23.87 3.31 -8.77
N LYS A 348 23.14 4.43 -8.69
CA LYS A 348 23.16 5.38 -7.57
C LYS A 348 21.76 5.55 -6.97
N GLY A 349 21.69 5.85 -5.67
CA GLY A 349 20.43 6.14 -5.00
C GLY A 349 19.59 4.89 -4.67
N LYS A 350 18.26 5.00 -4.74
CA LYS A 350 17.32 4.00 -4.18
C LYS A 350 17.28 2.67 -4.91
N GLU A 351 17.76 2.62 -6.15
CA GLU A 351 17.81 1.38 -6.94
C GLU A 351 19.20 0.73 -6.95
N SER A 352 20.20 1.32 -6.27
CA SER A 352 21.54 0.74 -6.24
C SER A 352 21.55 -0.64 -5.57
N TYR A 353 22.39 -1.52 -6.10
CA TYR A 353 22.59 -2.87 -5.58
C TYR A 353 24.05 -3.29 -5.75
N TRP A 354 24.47 -4.32 -5.01
CA TRP A 354 25.80 -4.90 -5.11
C TRP A 354 25.72 -6.25 -5.81
N ILE A 355 26.54 -6.46 -6.84
CA ILE A 355 26.57 -7.73 -7.58
C ILE A 355 27.16 -8.81 -6.67
N ILE A 356 26.48 -9.96 -6.60
CA ILE A 356 26.91 -11.13 -5.83
C ILE A 356 27.18 -12.36 -6.69
N GLY A 357 26.70 -12.37 -7.93
CA GLY A 357 26.96 -13.48 -8.85
C GLY A 357 26.22 -13.36 -10.17
N THR A 358 26.46 -14.32 -11.04
CA THR A 358 25.86 -14.41 -12.37
C THR A 358 25.38 -15.83 -12.65
N TYR A 359 24.21 -15.94 -13.24
CA TYR A 359 23.69 -17.19 -13.79
C TYR A 359 23.68 -17.10 -15.32
N GLN A 360 24.39 -18.01 -15.99
CA GLN A 360 24.46 -18.02 -17.46
C GLN A 360 24.11 -19.41 -18.00
N SER A 361 22.98 -19.48 -18.69
CA SER A 361 22.51 -20.65 -19.43
C SER A 361 22.86 -20.48 -20.91
N ASP A 362 23.60 -21.45 -21.45
CA ASP A 362 23.97 -21.47 -22.86
C ASP A 362 22.86 -22.03 -23.76
N ASN A 363 21.81 -22.69 -23.21
CA ASN A 363 20.63 -23.18 -23.94
C ASN A 363 19.40 -23.49 -23.02
N ASN A 364 18.20 -23.36 -23.62
CA ASN A 364 16.80 -23.60 -23.21
C ASN A 364 16.43 -24.08 -21.78
N ILE A 365 15.46 -23.37 -21.16
CA ILE A 365 14.50 -23.97 -20.22
C ILE A 365 13.32 -24.49 -21.05
N VAL A 366 13.17 -25.81 -21.16
CA VAL A 366 12.07 -26.43 -21.93
C VAL A 366 10.77 -26.39 -21.13
N ASP A 367 9.76 -25.69 -21.66
CA ASP A 367 8.34 -26.04 -21.44
C ASP A 367 7.92 -26.94 -22.60
N LYS A 368 7.35 -28.11 -22.29
CA LYS A 368 6.99 -29.15 -23.28
C LYS A 368 5.82 -28.80 -24.22
N ASP A 369 5.22 -27.61 -24.09
CA ASP A 369 3.92 -27.31 -24.69
C ASP A 369 3.90 -26.12 -25.68
N ASN A 370 5.02 -25.47 -26.00
CA ASN A 370 5.06 -24.38 -26.99
C ASN A 370 6.20 -24.55 -28.01
N ASP A 371 5.81 -24.68 -29.28
CA ASP A 371 6.66 -24.96 -30.45
C ASP A 371 7.33 -23.70 -31.03
N ASP A 372 7.54 -22.66 -30.22
CA ASP A 372 8.21 -21.43 -30.67
C ASP A 372 9.73 -21.54 -30.48
N THR A 373 10.38 -21.91 -31.58
CA THR A 373 11.81 -22.16 -31.75
C THR A 373 12.64 -20.87 -31.86
N ASN A 374 12.46 -19.90 -30.96
CA ASN A 374 13.36 -18.75 -30.85
C ASN A 374 14.00 -18.60 -29.46
N LYS A 375 15.24 -19.10 -29.42
CA LYS A 375 16.19 -19.25 -28.32
C LYS A 375 16.52 -17.92 -27.63
N ASN A 376 16.34 -17.82 -26.31
CA ASN A 376 17.04 -16.82 -25.49
C ASN A 376 17.89 -17.51 -24.43
N LYS A 377 19.21 -17.43 -24.61
CA LYS A 377 20.19 -17.72 -23.55
C LYS A 377 19.88 -16.86 -22.35
N LEU A 378 19.68 -17.47 -21.17
CA LEU A 378 19.39 -16.74 -19.95
C LEU A 378 20.69 -16.27 -19.31
N ASN A 379 20.92 -14.97 -19.31
CA ASN A 379 22.02 -14.32 -18.62
C ASN A 379 21.45 -13.43 -17.51
N ILE A 380 21.59 -13.86 -16.26
CA ILE A 380 21.02 -13.18 -15.10
C ILE A 380 22.13 -12.66 -14.20
N THR A 381 22.14 -11.35 -13.94
CA THR A 381 22.90 -10.75 -12.84
C THR A 381 22.09 -10.84 -11.56
N VAL A 382 22.73 -11.35 -10.50
CA VAL A 382 22.15 -11.44 -9.17
C VAL A 382 22.84 -10.42 -8.28
N GLY A 383 22.04 -9.60 -7.62
CA GLY A 383 22.50 -8.57 -6.70
C GLY A 383 21.85 -8.69 -5.33
N THR A 384 22.44 -8.00 -4.36
CA THR A 384 21.88 -7.84 -3.02
C THR A 384 21.78 -6.36 -2.66
N ARG A 385 20.77 -6.00 -1.86
CA ARG A 385 20.60 -4.65 -1.32
C ARG A 385 19.76 -4.65 -0.03
N PRO A 386 19.98 -3.72 0.90
CA PRO A 386 19.09 -3.54 2.04
C PRO A 386 17.68 -3.08 1.61
N HIS A 387 16.65 -3.46 2.37
CA HIS A 387 15.33 -2.87 2.22
C HIS A 387 15.35 -1.38 2.62
N ARG A 388 14.38 -0.56 2.15
CA ARG A 388 14.22 0.86 2.57
C ARG A 388 14.09 1.07 4.08
N ASN A 389 13.64 0.03 4.76
CA ASN A 389 13.58 -0.07 6.22
C ASN A 389 14.13 -1.45 6.55
N PRO A 390 15.46 -1.57 6.72
CA PRO A 390 16.09 -2.86 6.90
C PRO A 390 15.85 -3.48 8.28
N ALA A 391 15.72 -2.67 9.34
CA ALA A 391 15.36 -3.15 10.68
C ALA A 391 14.04 -3.94 10.64
N ARG A 392 13.06 -3.42 9.90
CA ARG A 392 11.76 -4.08 9.73
C ARG A 392 11.78 -5.23 8.73
N ASN A 393 12.38 -5.02 7.55
CA ASN A 393 12.16 -5.87 6.36
C ASN A 393 13.43 -6.55 5.81
N GLY A 394 14.58 -6.40 6.47
CA GLY A 394 15.83 -7.09 6.14
C GLY A 394 16.42 -6.72 4.78
N ILE A 395 16.76 -7.75 4.00
CA ILE A 395 17.59 -7.68 2.79
C ILE A 395 16.80 -8.20 1.58
N GLN A 396 17.11 -7.65 0.40
CA GLN A 396 16.59 -8.10 -0.88
C GLN A 396 17.69 -8.72 -1.73
N ILE A 397 17.42 -9.89 -2.32
CA ILE A 397 18.16 -10.38 -3.49
C ILE A 397 17.39 -9.92 -4.72
N VAL A 398 18.06 -9.23 -5.64
CA VAL A 398 17.49 -8.69 -6.87
C VAL A 398 18.04 -9.46 -8.08
N PHE A 399 17.20 -9.64 -9.10
CA PHE A 399 17.53 -10.40 -10.30
C PHE A 399 17.30 -9.53 -11.54
N PHE A 400 18.30 -9.47 -12.43
CA PHE A 400 18.25 -8.72 -13.68
C PHE A 400 18.67 -9.60 -14.86
N GLU A 401 17.87 -9.63 -15.93
CA GLU A 401 18.24 -10.27 -17.21
C GLU A 401 19.09 -9.30 -18.01
N ASN A 402 20.25 -9.76 -18.44
CA ASN A 402 21.16 -9.03 -19.32
C ASN A 402 20.84 -9.40 -20.77
N ILE A 403 20.33 -8.44 -21.53
CA ILE A 403 20.01 -8.60 -22.95
C ILE A 403 21.00 -7.76 -23.74
N PHE A 404 21.65 -8.37 -24.72
CA PHE A 404 22.50 -7.65 -25.65
C PHE A 404 21.64 -7.05 -26.75
N ASP A 405 21.71 -5.74 -26.90
CA ASP A 405 21.05 -5.01 -27.96
C ASP A 405 22.00 -4.94 -29.17
N GLU A 406 21.64 -5.66 -30.25
CA GLU A 406 22.47 -5.72 -31.46
C GLU A 406 22.54 -4.39 -32.20
N ASP A 407 21.48 -3.57 -32.14
CA ASP A 407 21.39 -2.29 -32.84
C ASP A 407 22.30 -1.25 -32.18
N THR A 408 22.27 -1.19 -30.84
CA THR A 408 23.09 -0.25 -30.07
C THR A 408 24.47 -0.81 -29.71
N LYS A 409 24.69 -2.12 -29.88
CA LYS A 409 25.86 -2.87 -29.40
C LYS A 409 26.11 -2.68 -27.90
N THR A 410 25.05 -2.48 -27.11
CA THR A 410 25.14 -2.28 -25.65
C THR A 410 24.38 -3.37 -24.89
N TRP A 411 24.78 -3.59 -23.63
CA TRP A 411 24.04 -4.47 -22.74
C TRP A 411 22.96 -3.68 -22.01
N LYS A 412 21.73 -4.20 -22.03
CA LYS A 412 20.59 -3.66 -21.29
C LYS A 412 20.21 -4.62 -20.17
N GLN A 413 19.96 -4.06 -18.99
CA GLN A 413 19.49 -4.82 -17.83
C GLN A 413 17.99 -4.64 -17.63
N ASN A 414 17.25 -5.74 -17.68
CA ASN A 414 15.81 -5.77 -17.39
C ASN A 414 15.58 -6.43 -16.03
N LYS A 415 14.82 -5.75 -15.15
CA LYS A 415 14.52 -6.28 -13.82
C LYS A 415 13.56 -7.47 -13.93
N LEU A 416 14.02 -8.65 -13.51
CA LEU A 416 13.20 -9.87 -13.44
C LEU A 416 12.36 -9.90 -12.16
N GLY A 417 12.96 -9.51 -11.04
CA GLY A 417 12.28 -9.60 -9.75
C GLY A 417 13.19 -9.49 -8.55
N TYR A 418 12.67 -9.86 -7.39
CA TYR A 418 13.42 -9.89 -6.14
C TYR A 418 12.84 -10.90 -5.14
N LEU A 419 13.71 -11.36 -4.24
CA LEU A 419 13.37 -12.09 -3.02
C LEU A 419 13.55 -11.15 -1.82
N LEU A 420 12.55 -11.09 -0.95
CA LEU A 420 12.64 -10.36 0.32
C LEU A 420 12.91 -11.33 1.46
N MET A 421 13.91 -11.05 2.30
CA MET A 421 14.32 -11.93 3.39
C MET A 421 14.59 -11.15 4.67
N LYS A 422 14.27 -11.77 5.80
CA LYS A 422 14.69 -11.33 7.12
C LYS A 422 15.54 -12.42 7.74
N ASN A 423 16.77 -12.07 8.10
CA ASN A 423 17.76 -13.04 8.56
C ASN A 423 17.96 -12.86 10.07
N ASN A 424 18.04 -13.98 10.79
CA ASN A 424 18.24 -14.02 12.23
C ASN A 424 19.62 -14.62 12.54
N SER A 425 20.44 -13.85 13.25
CA SER A 425 21.78 -14.24 13.71
C SER A 425 21.73 -15.34 14.76
N TYR A 426 20.77 -15.29 15.69
CA TYR A 426 20.65 -16.23 16.80
C TYR A 426 20.26 -17.63 16.31
N ASP A 427 19.17 -17.70 15.55
CA ASP A 427 18.67 -18.97 14.99
C ASP A 427 19.46 -19.45 13.76
N ARG A 428 20.45 -18.67 13.29
CA ARG A 428 21.20 -18.93 12.05
C ARG A 428 20.26 -19.23 10.87
N THR A 429 19.22 -18.41 10.69
CA THR A 429 18.19 -18.64 9.67
C THR A 429 18.07 -17.46 8.71
N SER A 430 17.77 -17.77 7.44
CA SER A 430 17.32 -16.79 6.46
C SER A 430 15.84 -17.01 6.19
N SER A 431 14.98 -16.09 6.62
CA SER A 431 13.53 -16.20 6.45
C SER A 431 13.04 -15.47 5.21
N MET A 432 12.69 -16.19 4.15
CA MET A 432 12.08 -15.59 2.95
C MET A 432 10.65 -15.12 3.25
N LEU A 433 10.42 -13.81 3.13
CA LEU A 433 9.15 -13.15 3.37
C LEU A 433 8.29 -13.05 2.10
N GLY A 434 8.91 -12.95 0.91
CA GLY A 434 8.15 -12.87 -0.33
C GLY A 434 8.95 -12.92 -1.63
N MET A 435 8.35 -13.62 -2.60
CA MET A 435 8.57 -13.61 -4.06
C MET A 435 7.99 -12.40 -4.81
N PHE A 436 8.76 -11.61 -5.58
CA PHE A 436 8.19 -10.83 -6.69
C PHE A 436 8.90 -11.14 -8.01
N LEU A 437 8.12 -11.39 -9.06
CA LEU A 437 8.56 -11.52 -10.45
C LEU A 437 7.68 -10.65 -11.35
N THR A 438 8.28 -10.01 -12.34
CA THR A 438 7.58 -9.24 -13.38
C THR A 438 6.61 -10.14 -14.16
N GLN A 439 5.50 -9.57 -14.62
CA GLN A 439 4.38 -10.34 -15.17
C GLN A 439 4.74 -11.06 -16.47
N THR A 440 5.61 -10.47 -17.29
CA THR A 440 6.13 -11.06 -18.55
C THR A 440 6.97 -12.31 -18.32
N GLU A 441 7.54 -12.45 -17.11
CA GLU A 441 8.52 -13.49 -16.78
C GLU A 441 7.90 -14.69 -16.04
N ARG A 442 6.60 -14.62 -15.75
CA ARG A 442 5.88 -15.71 -15.10
C ARG A 442 5.68 -16.85 -16.09
N GLY A 443 5.81 -18.09 -15.61
CA GLY A 443 5.72 -19.29 -16.45
C GLY A 443 7.06 -19.78 -17.00
N ARG A 444 8.06 -18.90 -17.19
CA ARG A 444 9.41 -19.27 -17.71
C ARG A 444 10.28 -20.13 -16.77
N GLY A 445 9.76 -20.58 -15.63
CA GLY A 445 10.54 -21.35 -14.63
C GLY A 445 11.55 -20.54 -13.80
N ILE A 446 11.71 -19.23 -14.03
CA ILE A 446 12.70 -18.36 -13.38
C ILE A 446 12.59 -18.37 -11.84
N SER A 447 11.38 -18.54 -11.30
CA SER A 447 11.18 -18.68 -9.84
C SER A 447 12.00 -19.81 -9.22
N LYS A 448 12.17 -20.92 -9.93
CA LYS A 448 12.97 -22.05 -9.43
C LYS A 448 14.46 -21.65 -9.35
N ILE A 449 14.97 -20.98 -10.38
CA ILE A 449 16.35 -20.47 -10.42
C ILE A 449 16.59 -19.50 -9.26
N CYS A 450 15.71 -18.51 -9.08
CA CYS A 450 15.84 -17.53 -7.99
C CYS A 450 15.85 -18.20 -6.60
N LEU A 451 14.95 -19.17 -6.38
CA LEU A 451 14.87 -19.90 -5.11
C LEU A 451 16.09 -20.80 -4.90
N SER A 452 16.56 -21.51 -5.93
CA SER A 452 17.77 -22.33 -5.84
C SER A 452 19.00 -21.50 -5.45
N ILE A 453 19.17 -20.33 -6.06
CA ILE A 453 20.28 -19.42 -5.74
C ILE A 453 20.20 -18.97 -4.27
N TRP A 454 19.02 -18.56 -3.80
CA TRP A 454 18.84 -18.19 -2.40
C TRP A 454 19.14 -19.35 -1.43
N ILE A 455 18.61 -20.55 -1.73
CA ILE A 455 18.81 -21.73 -0.89
C ILE A 455 20.30 -22.09 -0.84
N LEU A 456 21.00 -22.10 -1.98
CA LEU A 456 22.44 -22.37 -2.02
C LEU A 456 23.24 -21.33 -1.25
N LEU A 457 22.96 -20.04 -1.41
CA LEU A 457 23.61 -18.99 -0.60
C LEU A 457 23.41 -19.21 0.90
N CYS A 458 22.21 -19.64 1.32
CA CYS A 458 21.97 -19.98 2.73
C CYS A 458 22.81 -21.18 3.16
N LEU A 459 22.77 -22.28 2.40
CA LEU A 459 23.51 -23.50 2.74
C LEU A 459 25.02 -23.28 2.73
N ASP A 460 25.53 -22.47 1.80
CA ASP A 460 26.93 -22.07 1.72
C ASP A 460 27.32 -21.28 2.97
N ALA A 461 26.52 -20.29 3.39
CA ALA A 461 26.76 -19.52 4.62
C ALA A 461 26.40 -20.25 5.93
N SER A 462 26.10 -21.56 5.89
CA SER A 462 25.62 -22.33 7.06
C SER A 462 24.40 -21.70 7.75
N LEU A 463 23.50 -21.12 6.96
CA LEU A 463 22.21 -20.59 7.38
C LEU A 463 21.10 -21.54 6.94
N LEU A 464 20.10 -21.75 7.79
CA LEU A 464 18.93 -22.55 7.44
C LEU A 464 17.93 -21.69 6.62
N PRO A 465 17.63 -22.05 5.36
CA PRO A 465 16.65 -21.32 4.57
C PRO A 465 15.24 -21.66 5.07
N VAL A 466 14.57 -20.73 5.73
CA VAL A 466 13.20 -20.88 6.21
C VAL A 466 12.31 -19.85 5.54
N THR A 467 11.00 -19.93 5.76
CA THR A 467 10.07 -18.94 5.23
C THR A 467 9.28 -18.26 6.33
N GLY A 468 8.88 -17.01 6.07
CA GLY A 468 7.81 -16.35 6.82
C GLY A 468 6.46 -17.00 6.54
N ILE A 469 5.37 -16.32 6.88
CA ILE A 469 4.02 -16.80 6.56
C ILE A 469 3.78 -16.62 5.06
N ILE A 470 3.71 -17.72 4.30
CA ILE A 470 3.54 -17.67 2.84
C ILE A 470 2.06 -17.76 2.47
N ASN A 471 1.49 -16.63 2.04
CA ASN A 471 0.13 -16.52 1.48
C ASN A 471 0.13 -16.49 -0.05
N LYS A 472 1.10 -17.15 -0.70
CA LYS A 472 1.24 -17.18 -2.17
C LYS A 472 1.15 -18.62 -2.66
N PRO A 473 0.01 -19.08 -3.19
CA PRO A 473 -0.22 -20.50 -3.49
C PRO A 473 0.79 -21.11 -4.46
N LEU A 474 1.13 -20.42 -5.55
CA LEU A 474 2.11 -20.92 -6.52
C LEU A 474 3.53 -20.98 -5.93
N LEU A 475 3.88 -20.05 -5.05
CA LEU A 475 5.17 -20.07 -4.36
C LEU A 475 5.22 -21.21 -3.34
N ALA A 476 4.14 -21.39 -2.58
CA ALA A 476 3.99 -22.51 -1.65
C ALA A 476 4.05 -23.87 -2.36
N LEU A 477 3.50 -23.95 -3.58
CA LEU A 477 3.58 -25.13 -4.44
C LEU A 477 5.02 -25.49 -4.78
N ILE A 478 5.80 -24.52 -5.26
CA ILE A 478 7.20 -24.74 -5.64
C ILE A 478 8.02 -25.13 -4.40
N LEU A 479 7.86 -24.42 -3.29
CA LEU A 479 8.58 -24.72 -2.05
C LEU A 479 8.28 -26.14 -1.54
N GLN A 480 7.01 -26.56 -1.50
CA GLN A 480 6.62 -27.87 -0.97
C GLN A 480 6.97 -29.02 -1.91
N TYR A 481 6.69 -28.88 -3.21
CA TYR A 481 6.82 -30.00 -4.16
C TYR A 481 8.15 -30.05 -4.90
N THR A 482 8.82 -28.91 -5.11
CA THR A 482 10.14 -28.88 -5.77
C THR A 482 11.25 -28.95 -4.74
N PHE A 483 11.19 -28.12 -3.69
CA PHE A 483 12.25 -28.03 -2.69
C PHE A 483 11.98 -28.84 -1.41
N GLY A 484 10.84 -29.55 -1.32
CA GLY A 484 10.55 -30.43 -0.18
C GLY A 484 10.37 -29.70 1.15
N PHE A 485 9.95 -28.43 1.14
CA PHE A 485 9.66 -27.69 2.36
C PHE A 485 8.38 -28.24 3.02
N VAL A 486 8.38 -28.31 4.35
CA VAL A 486 7.31 -28.86 5.17
C VAL A 486 6.83 -27.81 6.19
N SER A 487 5.55 -27.84 6.52
CA SER A 487 4.98 -27.00 7.59
C SER A 487 5.18 -27.69 8.95
N PRO A 488 5.52 -26.95 10.02
CA PRO A 488 5.64 -27.53 11.36
C PRO A 488 4.27 -28.06 11.83
N SER A 489 4.23 -29.33 12.22
CA SER A 489 3.02 -30.10 12.51
C SER A 489 2.38 -29.83 13.89
N LYS A 490 3.06 -29.09 14.79
CA LYS A 490 2.77 -29.16 16.24
C LYS A 490 1.97 -28.02 16.89
N ASN A 491 1.64 -26.90 16.22
CA ASN A 491 0.88 -25.80 16.85
C ASN A 491 -0.53 -25.62 16.27
N LYS A 492 -1.55 -25.95 17.07
CA LYS A 492 -2.98 -25.87 16.73
C LYS A 492 -3.45 -24.47 16.27
N ASN A 493 -2.73 -23.40 16.63
CA ASN A 493 -3.15 -22.01 16.36
C ASN A 493 -2.62 -21.42 15.03
N HIS A 494 -1.68 -22.09 14.33
CA HIS A 494 -1.08 -21.58 13.08
C HIS A 494 -1.02 -22.64 11.98
N ASN A 495 -2.09 -23.44 11.83
CA ASN A 495 -2.06 -24.58 10.91
C ASN A 495 -2.16 -24.21 9.43
N GLY A 496 -2.23 -22.93 9.04
CA GLY A 496 -2.43 -22.56 7.64
C GLY A 496 -3.69 -23.19 7.03
N VAL A 497 -3.91 -22.99 5.74
CA VAL A 497 -5.05 -23.53 5.01
C VAL A 497 -4.56 -24.49 3.94
N LEU A 498 -5.16 -25.67 3.86
CA LEU A 498 -4.95 -26.58 2.74
C LEU A 498 -5.80 -26.14 1.57
N VAL A 499 -5.13 -25.90 0.44
CA VAL A 499 -5.74 -25.39 -0.77
C VAL A 499 -5.32 -26.28 -1.93
N GLU A 500 -6.31 -26.72 -2.69
CA GLU A 500 -6.11 -27.42 -3.94
C GLU A 500 -5.98 -26.38 -5.06
N LEU A 501 -4.90 -26.49 -5.83
CA LEU A 501 -4.61 -25.60 -6.94
C LEU A 501 -5.10 -26.21 -8.26
N SER A 502 -5.82 -25.42 -9.04
CA SER A 502 -6.21 -25.76 -10.41
C SER A 502 -6.00 -24.57 -11.35
N GLN A 503 -6.03 -24.83 -12.64
CA GLN A 503 -5.97 -23.82 -13.69
C GLN A 503 -7.39 -23.54 -14.19
N ASP A 504 -7.72 -22.29 -14.50
CA ASP A 504 -9.02 -21.97 -15.10
C ASP A 504 -9.07 -22.49 -16.56
N LEU A 505 -10.25 -22.95 -16.99
CA LEU A 505 -10.45 -23.50 -18.33
C LEU A 505 -10.43 -22.44 -19.42
N GLN A 506 -10.76 -21.19 -19.09
CA GLN A 506 -10.83 -20.06 -20.03
C GLN A 506 -9.57 -19.18 -19.95
N ASP A 507 -9.06 -18.95 -18.74
CA ASP A 507 -7.84 -18.17 -18.52
C ASP A 507 -6.72 -19.04 -17.94
N LYS A 508 -5.78 -19.44 -18.79
CA LYS A 508 -4.60 -20.23 -18.40
C LYS A 508 -3.71 -19.52 -17.36
N THR A 509 -3.79 -18.20 -17.23
CA THR A 509 -3.01 -17.43 -16.25
C THR A 509 -3.71 -17.30 -14.89
N CYS A 510 -5.00 -17.67 -14.82
CA CYS A 510 -5.78 -17.61 -13.60
C CYS A 510 -5.57 -18.87 -12.74
N VAL A 511 -5.26 -18.66 -11.47
CA VAL A 511 -5.10 -19.73 -10.49
C VAL A 511 -6.43 -19.91 -9.76
N VAL A 512 -6.99 -21.11 -9.89
CA VAL A 512 -8.23 -21.48 -9.24
C VAL A 512 -7.91 -22.18 -7.91
N LEU A 513 -8.48 -21.68 -6.84
CA LEU A 513 -8.30 -22.20 -5.49
C LEU A 513 -9.58 -22.86 -4.98
N TYR A 514 -9.44 -24.09 -4.51
CA TYR A 514 -10.49 -24.82 -3.82
C TYR A 514 -10.02 -25.24 -2.42
N SER A 515 -10.91 -25.17 -1.42
CA SER A 515 -10.70 -25.78 -0.12
C SER A 515 -12.02 -26.35 0.38
N SER A 516 -11.95 -27.45 1.11
CA SER A 516 -13.11 -28.10 1.73
C SER A 516 -13.79 -27.22 2.78
N SER A 517 -13.09 -26.22 3.32
CA SER A 517 -13.64 -25.22 4.26
C SER A 517 -13.67 -23.83 3.62
N LYS A 518 -14.86 -23.40 3.15
CA LYS A 518 -15.07 -22.08 2.54
C LYS A 518 -14.74 -20.92 3.49
N LYS A 519 -15.08 -21.06 4.78
CA LYS A 519 -14.78 -20.06 5.83
C LYS A 519 -13.27 -19.82 6.01
N SER A 520 -12.43 -20.82 5.73
CA SER A 520 -10.98 -20.73 5.91
C SER A 520 -10.27 -19.95 4.78
N LEU A 521 -10.85 -19.90 3.57
CA LEU A 521 -10.27 -19.19 2.43
C LEU A 521 -10.74 -17.73 2.32
N GLU A 522 -11.96 -17.41 2.76
CA GLU A 522 -12.54 -16.07 2.61
C GLU A 522 -11.75 -14.98 3.37
N GLY A 523 -11.02 -15.34 4.43
CA GLY A 523 -10.10 -14.46 5.15
C GLY A 523 -8.62 -14.58 4.77
N ALA A 524 -8.23 -15.56 3.95
CA ALA A 524 -6.82 -15.80 3.61
C ALA A 524 -6.27 -14.84 2.53
N PHE A 525 -7.16 -14.29 1.70
CA PHE A 525 -6.81 -13.39 0.61
C PHE A 525 -7.72 -12.17 0.61
N SER A 526 -7.12 -10.97 0.65
CA SER A 526 -7.86 -9.72 0.49
C SER A 526 -8.44 -9.61 -0.93
N PRO A 527 -9.47 -8.77 -1.16
CA PRO A 527 -9.97 -8.51 -2.50
C PRO A 527 -8.86 -8.04 -3.47
N SER A 528 -7.90 -7.27 -2.96
CA SER A 528 -6.74 -6.82 -3.74
C SER A 528 -5.81 -7.97 -4.10
N ASP A 529 -5.53 -8.90 -3.19
CA ASP A 529 -4.66 -10.05 -3.47
C ASP A 529 -5.23 -10.93 -4.59
N ARG A 530 -6.56 -11.11 -4.61
CA ARG A 530 -7.23 -11.92 -5.63
C ARG A 530 -7.08 -11.31 -7.02
N VAL A 531 -7.19 -9.99 -7.13
CA VAL A 531 -7.00 -9.28 -8.40
C VAL A 531 -5.54 -9.31 -8.83
N HIS A 532 -4.60 -8.95 -7.96
CA HIS A 532 -3.18 -8.83 -8.32
C HIS A 532 -2.51 -10.17 -8.64
N GLN A 533 -2.98 -11.26 -8.02
CA GLN A 533 -2.43 -12.60 -8.23
C GLN A 533 -3.25 -13.41 -9.26
N ASN A 534 -4.28 -12.82 -9.87
CA ASN A 534 -5.23 -13.48 -10.76
C ASN A 534 -5.79 -14.79 -10.15
N ILE A 535 -6.34 -14.69 -8.94
CA ILE A 535 -6.85 -15.81 -8.16
C ILE A 535 -8.38 -15.85 -8.18
N LYS A 536 -8.93 -17.02 -8.48
CA LYS A 536 -10.37 -17.30 -8.42
C LYS A 536 -10.67 -18.37 -7.38
N VAL A 537 -11.46 -18.05 -6.38
CA VAL A 537 -11.87 -19.00 -5.33
C VAL A 537 -13.20 -19.64 -5.71
N ILE A 538 -13.24 -20.97 -5.79
CA ILE A 538 -14.44 -21.74 -6.14
C ILE A 538 -15.01 -22.47 -4.92
N SER A 539 -16.35 -22.59 -4.87
CA SER A 539 -17.05 -23.27 -3.76
C SER A 539 -17.30 -24.76 -4.00
N GLN A 540 -17.10 -25.24 -5.22
CA GLN A 540 -17.26 -26.64 -5.61
C GLN A 540 -15.93 -27.16 -6.15
N GLN A 541 -15.60 -28.42 -5.90
CA GLN A 541 -14.35 -29.03 -6.37
C GLN A 541 -14.33 -29.06 -7.91
N PRO A 542 -13.23 -28.68 -8.57
CA PRO A 542 -13.15 -28.69 -10.02
C PRO A 542 -13.18 -30.14 -10.56
N PRO A 543 -13.85 -30.39 -11.70
CA PRO A 543 -14.07 -31.75 -12.22
C PRO A 543 -12.81 -32.43 -12.79
N ALA A 544 -11.74 -31.67 -13.06
CA ALA A 544 -10.47 -32.20 -13.56
C ALA A 544 -9.42 -32.22 -12.44
N VAL A 545 -9.19 -33.41 -11.87
CA VAL A 545 -8.20 -33.62 -10.80
C VAL A 545 -6.80 -33.74 -11.41
N ARG A 546 -6.11 -32.61 -11.56
CA ARG A 546 -4.64 -32.56 -11.60
C ARG A 546 -4.06 -31.77 -10.41
N GLY A 547 -4.92 -31.37 -9.48
CA GLY A 547 -4.59 -30.39 -8.46
C GLY A 547 -3.64 -30.90 -7.40
N ARG A 548 -2.52 -30.20 -7.22
CA ARG A 548 -1.63 -30.40 -6.07
C ARG A 548 -2.20 -29.66 -4.87
N ILE A 549 -2.24 -30.32 -3.72
CA ILE A 549 -2.71 -29.73 -2.46
C ILE A 549 -1.51 -29.06 -1.79
N VAL A 550 -1.63 -27.77 -1.51
CA VAL A 550 -0.59 -26.98 -0.85
C VAL A 550 -1.10 -26.39 0.44
N ARG A 551 -0.23 -26.29 1.44
CA ARG A 551 -0.51 -25.48 2.63
C ARG A 551 -0.04 -24.05 2.43
N ILE A 552 -0.94 -23.09 2.65
CA ILE A 552 -0.66 -21.64 2.68
C ILE A 552 -0.91 -21.08 4.07
N GLY A 553 -0.42 -19.89 4.38
CA GLY A 553 -0.66 -19.24 5.67
C GLY A 553 0.07 -19.88 6.85
N SER A 554 1.15 -20.61 6.57
CA SER A 554 2.07 -21.13 7.58
C SER A 554 3.52 -20.84 7.21
N LYS A 555 4.41 -20.91 8.22
CA LYS A 555 5.87 -20.91 8.01
C LYS A 555 6.27 -22.29 7.49
N LEU A 556 7.06 -22.34 6.43
CA LEU A 556 7.63 -23.56 5.86
C LEU A 556 9.13 -23.65 6.17
N LYS A 557 9.60 -24.86 6.46
CA LYS A 557 11.01 -25.20 6.70
C LYS A 557 11.45 -26.34 5.79
N PRO A 558 12.73 -26.43 5.39
CA PRO A 558 13.24 -27.52 4.57
C PRO A 558 13.16 -28.84 5.35
N SER A 559 13.14 -29.95 4.62
CA SER A 559 13.32 -31.29 5.21
C SER A 559 14.66 -31.39 5.97
N SER A 560 14.78 -32.33 6.89
CA SER A 560 16.03 -32.63 7.60
C SER A 560 17.18 -33.05 6.67
N GLU A 561 16.86 -33.50 5.45
CA GLU A 561 17.82 -33.90 4.41
C GLU A 561 18.36 -32.69 3.62
N LEU A 562 19.19 -31.85 4.26
CA LEU A 562 19.74 -30.65 3.60
C LEU A 562 20.65 -30.97 2.39
N LYS A 563 21.28 -32.16 2.36
CA LYS A 563 22.08 -32.60 1.21
C LYS A 563 21.23 -32.76 -0.04
N LYS A 564 20.08 -33.45 0.09
CA LYS A 564 19.12 -33.63 -1.01
C LYS A 564 18.57 -32.29 -1.52
N LEU A 565 18.36 -31.34 -0.61
CA LEU A 565 17.96 -29.99 -0.98
C LEU A 565 19.03 -29.27 -1.82
N ARG A 566 20.31 -29.39 -1.43
CA ARG A 566 21.43 -28.87 -2.22
C ARG A 566 21.48 -29.51 -3.59
N ASP A 567 21.44 -30.84 -3.67
CA ASP A 567 21.48 -31.59 -4.92
C ASP A 567 20.35 -31.15 -5.88
N THR A 568 19.13 -30.96 -5.36
CA THR A 568 17.98 -30.45 -6.13
C THR A 568 18.24 -29.03 -6.67
N CYS A 569 18.86 -28.16 -5.88
CA CYS A 569 19.16 -26.80 -6.31
C CYS A 569 20.24 -26.78 -7.39
N GLU A 570 21.27 -27.61 -7.25
CA GLU A 570 22.36 -27.75 -8.22
C GLU A 570 21.86 -28.34 -9.54
N GLU A 571 20.95 -29.31 -9.49
CA GLU A 571 20.28 -29.87 -10.67
C GLU A 571 19.46 -28.79 -11.42
N ILE A 572 18.69 -27.97 -10.70
CA ILE A 572 17.91 -26.86 -11.30
C ILE A 572 18.83 -25.80 -11.94
N LEU A 573 20.02 -25.59 -11.38
CA LEU A 573 21.00 -24.63 -11.89
C LEU A 573 21.97 -25.25 -12.90
N SER A 574 21.79 -26.51 -13.26
CA SER A 574 22.58 -27.21 -14.25
C SER A 574 21.76 -27.43 -15.53
N ILE A 575 22.41 -27.28 -16.68
CA ILE A 575 21.81 -27.54 -17.98
C ILE A 575 22.79 -28.40 -18.77
N GLU A 576 22.33 -29.55 -19.29
CA GLU A 576 23.19 -30.51 -20.00
C GLU A 576 24.46 -30.85 -19.20
N GLU A 577 24.32 -31.07 -17.89
CA GLU A 577 25.41 -31.39 -16.94
C GLU A 577 26.43 -30.25 -16.71
N LYS A 578 26.20 -29.05 -17.26
CA LYS A 578 27.01 -27.85 -17.00
C LYS A 578 26.36 -26.99 -15.92
N TYR A 579 27.10 -26.71 -14.84
CA TYR A 579 26.68 -25.81 -13.78
C TYR A 579 26.71 -24.34 -14.23
N CYS A 580 25.58 -23.65 -14.15
CA CYS A 580 25.39 -22.31 -14.73
C CYS A 580 25.51 -21.15 -13.72
N TRP A 581 25.52 -21.44 -12.41
CA TRP A 581 25.61 -20.41 -11.36
C TRP A 581 27.07 -20.15 -10.96
N LYS A 582 27.44 -18.87 -10.87
CA LYS A 582 28.74 -18.43 -10.33
C LYS A 582 28.51 -17.40 -9.24
N CYS A 583 28.90 -17.74 -8.02
CA CYS A 583 28.91 -16.83 -6.89
C CYS A 583 30.27 -16.12 -6.82
N ASN A 584 30.25 -14.80 -6.62
CA ASN A 584 31.46 -13.99 -6.48
C ASN A 584 31.88 -13.82 -5.00
N LEU A 585 31.13 -14.42 -4.08
CA LEU A 585 31.30 -14.27 -2.65
C LEU A 585 31.88 -15.53 -2.03
N SER A 586 32.79 -15.35 -1.08
CA SER A 586 33.25 -16.36 -0.14
C SER A 586 32.20 -16.69 0.92
N TYR A 587 32.41 -17.81 1.62
CA TYR A 587 31.62 -18.23 2.79
C TYR A 587 31.35 -17.08 3.78
N GLU A 588 32.42 -16.39 4.18
CA GLU A 588 32.35 -15.35 5.20
C GLU A 588 31.62 -14.10 4.69
N GLU A 589 31.80 -13.75 3.41
CA GLU A 589 31.13 -12.60 2.81
C GLU A 589 29.62 -12.83 2.70
N ILE A 590 29.18 -14.02 2.27
CA ILE A 590 27.75 -14.37 2.22
C ILE A 590 27.17 -14.29 3.63
N GLN A 591 27.87 -14.85 4.62
CA GLN A 591 27.43 -14.85 6.01
C GLN A 591 27.32 -13.42 6.58
N ARG A 592 28.33 -12.57 6.37
CA ARG A 592 28.31 -11.16 6.81
C ARG A 592 27.18 -10.39 6.13
N ILE A 593 27.02 -10.50 4.82
CA ILE A 593 25.95 -9.85 4.05
C ILE A 593 24.58 -10.28 4.57
N PHE A 594 24.32 -11.58 4.68
CA PHE A 594 23.01 -12.08 5.11
C PHE A 594 22.71 -11.67 6.55
N LEU A 595 23.70 -11.64 7.43
CA LEU A 595 23.52 -11.17 8.81
C LEU A 595 23.55 -9.63 8.93
N GLY A 596 23.63 -8.90 7.81
CA GLY A 596 23.67 -7.44 7.73
C GLY A 596 24.82 -6.82 8.54
N LYS A 597 25.95 -7.51 8.54
CA LYS A 597 27.25 -7.01 9.01
C LYS A 597 28.00 -6.35 7.84
N THR A 598 28.95 -5.48 8.18
CA THR A 598 29.90 -4.91 7.22
C THR A 598 30.86 -5.99 6.69
N LEU A 599 31.33 -5.82 5.46
CA LEU A 599 32.50 -6.53 4.93
C LEU A 599 33.74 -5.70 5.29
N GLU A 600 34.79 -6.36 5.78
CA GLU A 600 36.06 -5.75 6.16
C GLU A 600 37.05 -5.70 5.00
#